data_AF-A0A978TXD5-F1
#
_entry.id   AF-A0A978TXD5-F1
#
_cell.length_a   1.000
_cell.length_b   1.000
_cell.length_c   1.000
_cell.angle_alpha   90.00
_cell.angle_beta   90.00
_cell.angle_gamma   90.00
#
_symmetry.space_group_name_H-M   'P 1'
#
loop_
_entity.id
_entity.type
_entity.pdbx_description
1 polymer ?
#
loop_
_entity_poly.entity_id
_entity_poly.type
_entity_poly.pdbx_seq_one_letter_code
_entity_poly.pdbx_strand_id
1 'polypeptide(L)'
;MTQRPIILGIVGDSAAGKTTLTRGIAQVLGEDDVTVICTDDYHRYDRKQRAELGISALHPDCNYLDIIQQHLTLLRTGQSILKPVYNHSTGTFDPPEYVKPGKFVIVEGLLGYSTRGMRDTYDVKVYLAPPEDLRFAWKIKRDTRKRGYTEAEVLKELERREPDSEAFIRPQRQWADVVVSFYPPQNSQNQDDLLLNVRLVLRPTIAHPDLIGIFQKPEAKHLESAVRLELDRDMNKPVDVLEIDGHATSTQVMELERVMCNDIPLLGRFCSLEGNSGLGKVVGTTGETLQSYPLALTQLLITYHMLKAAHVSI
;
A
#
# COMPACT_ATOMS: atom_id res chain seq x y z
N MET A 1 -9.18 28.43 9.10
CA MET A 1 -7.79 28.04 8.80
C MET A 1 -7.86 26.91 7.79
N THR A 2 -7.09 26.95 6.71
CA THR A 2 -7.06 25.86 5.71
C THR A 2 -6.44 24.63 6.33
N GLN A 3 -7.20 23.53 6.40
CA GLN A 3 -6.74 22.26 6.96
C GLN A 3 -5.55 21.75 6.12
N ARG A 4 -4.44 21.39 6.77
CA ARG A 4 -3.27 20.86 6.05
C ARG A 4 -3.61 19.51 5.41
N PRO A 5 -3.00 19.15 4.26
CA PRO A 5 -3.15 17.81 3.69
C PRO A 5 -2.71 16.71 4.66
N ILE A 6 -3.41 15.58 4.61
CA ILE A 6 -3.04 14.35 5.32
C ILE A 6 -2.27 13.44 4.37
N ILE A 7 -1.08 13.01 4.79
CA ILE A 7 -0.17 12.25 3.93
C ILE A 7 -0.07 10.79 4.39
N LEU A 8 -0.42 9.86 3.50
CA LEU A 8 -0.20 8.42 3.63
C LEU A 8 1.07 8.03 2.88
N GLY A 9 2.00 7.36 3.56
CA GLY A 9 3.12 6.65 2.93
C GLY A 9 2.78 5.18 2.69
N ILE A 10 3.05 4.66 1.50
CA ILE A 10 2.95 3.23 1.16
C ILE A 10 4.28 2.77 0.57
N VAL A 11 5.07 2.06 1.38
CA VAL A 11 6.40 1.58 0.98
C VAL A 11 6.39 0.06 0.81
N GLY A 12 7.18 -0.43 -0.11
CA GLY A 12 7.38 -1.87 -0.32
C GLY A 12 8.17 -2.12 -1.59
N ASP A 13 8.68 -3.32 -1.78
CA ASP A 13 9.48 -3.65 -2.96
C ASP A 13 8.63 -3.60 -4.26
N SER A 14 9.28 -3.60 -5.42
CA SER A 14 8.65 -3.75 -6.72
C SER A 14 7.72 -4.97 -6.72
N ALA A 15 6.54 -4.77 -7.29
CA ALA A 15 5.48 -5.77 -7.40
C ALA A 15 4.85 -6.19 -6.06
N ALA A 16 5.06 -5.46 -4.96
CA ALA A 16 4.41 -5.77 -3.68
C ALA A 16 2.90 -5.46 -3.60
N GLY A 17 2.29 -4.86 -4.63
CA GLY A 17 0.85 -4.52 -4.66
C GLY A 17 0.49 -3.06 -4.32
N LYS A 18 1.48 -2.16 -4.21
CA LYS A 18 1.30 -0.74 -3.81
C LYS A 18 0.22 -0.01 -4.61
N THR A 19 0.36 0.00 -5.93
CA THR A 19 -0.57 0.72 -6.82
C THR A 19 -2.00 0.19 -6.75
N THR A 20 -2.18 -1.11 -6.49
CA THR A 20 -3.51 -1.71 -6.28
C THR A 20 -4.13 -1.22 -4.97
N LEU A 21 -3.33 -1.18 -3.90
CA LEU A 21 -3.77 -0.67 -2.60
C LEU A 21 -4.11 0.83 -2.67
N THR A 22 -3.21 1.64 -3.24
CA THR A 22 -3.37 3.09 -3.46
C THR A 22 -4.66 3.42 -4.20
N ARG A 23 -4.95 2.71 -5.29
CA ARG A 23 -6.14 2.98 -6.12
C ARG A 23 -7.43 2.82 -5.33
N GLY A 24 -7.59 1.73 -4.59
CA GLY A 24 -8.81 1.52 -3.82
C GLY A 24 -8.97 2.53 -2.69
N ILE A 25 -7.88 2.91 -1.99
CA ILE A 25 -7.94 3.97 -0.98
C ILE A 25 -8.35 5.31 -1.60
N ALA A 26 -7.78 5.67 -2.75
CA ALA A 26 -8.14 6.90 -3.46
C ALA A 26 -9.62 6.92 -3.86
N GLN A 27 -10.16 5.80 -4.31
CA GLN A 27 -11.58 5.65 -4.65
C GLN A 27 -12.49 5.83 -3.43
N VAL A 28 -12.11 5.28 -2.28
CA VAL A 28 -12.85 5.44 -1.02
C VAL A 28 -12.85 6.90 -0.57
N LEU A 29 -11.71 7.59 -0.63
CA LEU A 29 -11.60 8.99 -0.22
C LEU A 29 -12.21 9.99 -1.22
N GLY A 30 -12.54 9.54 -2.43
CA GLY A 30 -12.96 10.37 -3.56
C GLY A 30 -11.75 10.86 -4.36
N GLU A 31 -11.63 10.41 -5.62
CA GLU A 31 -10.44 10.65 -6.44
C GLU A 31 -10.11 12.15 -6.63
N ASP A 32 -11.12 13.03 -6.65
CA ASP A 32 -10.94 14.49 -6.76
C ASP A 32 -10.27 15.11 -5.52
N ASP A 33 -10.37 14.47 -4.35
CA ASP A 33 -9.79 14.93 -3.10
C ASP A 33 -8.39 14.33 -2.83
N VAL A 34 -7.93 13.40 -3.67
CA VAL A 34 -6.68 12.66 -3.49
C VAL A 34 -5.63 13.01 -4.54
N THR A 35 -4.42 13.31 -4.07
CA THR A 35 -3.23 13.40 -4.93
C THR A 35 -2.34 12.17 -4.72
N VAL A 36 -2.02 11.46 -5.79
CA VAL A 36 -1.10 10.31 -5.74
C VAL A 36 0.28 10.72 -6.25
N ILE A 37 1.33 10.40 -5.49
CA ILE A 37 2.73 10.64 -5.83
C ILE A 37 3.46 9.30 -5.88
N CYS A 38 4.04 8.96 -7.03
CA CYS A 38 4.97 7.84 -7.14
C CYS A 38 6.39 8.33 -6.92
N THR A 39 7.10 7.78 -5.93
CA THR A 39 8.50 8.16 -5.67
C THR A 39 9.48 7.60 -6.71
N ASP A 40 9.06 6.64 -7.55
CA ASP A 40 9.85 6.17 -8.69
C ASP A 40 10.05 7.30 -9.74
N ASP A 41 9.20 8.34 -9.74
CA ASP A 41 9.37 9.54 -10.58
C ASP A 41 10.68 10.29 -10.31
N TYR A 42 11.29 10.08 -9.15
CA TYR A 42 12.47 10.79 -8.67
C TYR A 42 13.76 10.01 -8.86
N HIS A 43 13.76 9.01 -9.76
CA HIS A 43 14.99 8.37 -10.19
C HIS A 43 15.99 9.40 -10.73
N ARG A 44 17.25 9.26 -10.34
CA ARG A 44 18.37 10.10 -10.83
C ARG A 44 18.80 9.73 -12.24
N TYR A 45 18.66 8.45 -12.57
CA TYR A 45 19.15 7.86 -13.81
C TYR A 45 18.04 7.10 -14.50
N ASP A 46 17.99 7.19 -15.83
CA ASP A 46 17.09 6.38 -16.64
C ASP A 46 17.52 4.89 -16.65
N ARG A 47 16.72 4.03 -17.30
CA ARG A 47 17.00 2.58 -17.31
C ARG A 47 18.35 2.23 -17.95
N LYS A 48 18.76 2.96 -18.99
CA LYS A 48 20.02 2.71 -19.72
C LYS A 48 21.22 3.15 -18.88
N GLN A 49 21.17 4.36 -18.32
CA GLN A 49 22.20 4.90 -17.45
C GLN A 49 22.43 4.02 -16.22
N ARG A 50 21.35 3.52 -15.59
CA ARG A 50 21.48 2.57 -14.46
C ARG A 50 22.22 1.29 -14.84
N ALA A 51 21.96 0.76 -16.04
CA ALA A 51 22.65 -0.43 -16.53
C ALA A 51 24.14 -0.17 -16.78
N GLU A 52 24.49 0.98 -17.37
CA GLU A 52 25.88 1.40 -17.62
C GLU A 52 26.66 1.62 -16.31
N LEU A 53 26.00 2.17 -15.28
CA LEU A 53 26.59 2.41 -13.96
C LEU A 53 26.59 1.17 -13.05
N GLY A 54 25.88 0.10 -13.42
CA GLY A 54 25.69 -1.08 -12.58
C GLY A 54 24.86 -0.83 -11.31
N ILE A 55 24.19 0.32 -11.18
CA ILE A 55 23.41 0.69 -9.99
C ILE A 55 21.95 0.26 -10.13
N SER A 56 21.34 -0.25 -9.06
CA SER A 56 19.92 -0.58 -9.08
C SER A 56 19.04 0.63 -8.73
N ALA A 57 17.78 0.58 -9.16
CA ALA A 57 16.78 1.58 -8.76
C ALA A 57 16.44 1.55 -7.25
N LEU A 58 16.81 0.47 -6.55
CA LEU A 58 16.61 0.33 -5.11
C LEU A 58 17.70 1.07 -4.30
N HIS A 59 18.85 1.34 -4.91
CA HIS A 59 19.95 2.02 -4.25
C HIS A 59 19.61 3.50 -3.99
N PRO A 60 19.82 4.04 -2.77
CA PRO A 60 19.55 5.45 -2.44
C PRO A 60 20.18 6.45 -3.42
N ASP A 61 21.43 6.24 -3.82
CA ASP A 61 22.14 7.14 -4.76
C ASP A 61 21.56 7.16 -6.18
N CYS A 62 20.68 6.22 -6.51
CA CYS A 62 19.94 6.21 -7.76
C CYS A 62 18.66 7.08 -7.70
N ASN A 63 18.40 7.76 -6.58
CA ASN A 63 17.18 8.49 -6.32
C ASN A 63 17.47 9.88 -5.73
N TYR A 64 16.71 10.89 -6.12
CA TYR A 64 16.78 12.23 -5.53
C TYR A 64 16.00 12.30 -4.20
N LEU A 65 16.50 11.62 -3.16
CA LEU A 65 15.85 11.54 -1.84
C LEU A 65 15.66 12.89 -1.17
N ASP A 66 16.60 13.81 -1.38
CA ASP A 66 16.55 15.21 -0.95
C ASP A 66 15.38 15.97 -1.59
N ILE A 67 15.19 15.79 -2.91
CA ILE A 67 14.08 16.41 -3.64
C ILE A 67 12.74 15.78 -3.24
N ILE A 68 12.68 14.45 -3.04
CA ILE A 68 11.48 13.79 -2.50
C ILE A 68 11.12 14.42 -1.14
N GLN A 69 12.08 14.50 -0.22
CA GLN A 69 11.85 15.08 1.12
C GLN A 69 11.37 16.54 1.04
N GLN A 70 11.97 17.35 0.16
CA GLN A 70 11.53 18.73 -0.08
C GLN A 70 10.08 18.76 -0.57
N HIS A 71 9.74 17.97 -1.58
CA HIS A 71 8.38 17.93 -2.14
C HIS A 71 7.34 17.44 -1.13
N LEU A 72 7.67 16.44 -0.31
CA LEU A 72 6.79 16.00 0.78
C LEU A 72 6.53 17.11 1.79
N THR A 73 7.56 17.89 2.13
CA THR A 73 7.43 19.04 3.03
C THR A 73 6.51 20.11 2.43
N LEU A 74 6.70 20.43 1.14
CA LEU A 74 5.85 21.40 0.42
C LEU A 74 4.39 20.94 0.39
N LEU A 75 4.14 19.69 -0.03
CA LEU A 75 2.80 19.10 -0.08
C LEU A 75 2.12 19.10 1.30
N ARG A 76 2.86 18.76 2.37
CA ARG A 76 2.32 18.78 3.75
C ARG A 76 1.88 20.17 4.20
N THR A 77 2.50 21.22 3.67
CA THR A 77 2.13 22.62 3.94
C THR A 77 1.11 23.19 2.95
N GLY A 78 0.54 22.36 2.07
CA GLY A 78 -0.46 22.77 1.07
C GLY A 78 0.14 23.47 -0.16
N GLN A 79 1.47 23.44 -0.32
CA GLN A 79 2.15 24.05 -1.46
C GLN A 79 2.21 23.10 -2.65
N SER A 80 2.10 23.66 -3.85
CA SER A 80 2.23 22.90 -5.10
C SER A 80 3.68 22.58 -5.41
N ILE A 81 3.91 21.55 -6.21
CA ILE A 81 5.24 21.11 -6.65
C ILE A 81 5.28 20.97 -8.17
N LEU A 82 6.49 21.03 -8.73
CA LEU A 82 6.76 20.60 -10.10
C LEU A 82 7.38 19.21 -10.03
N LYS A 83 6.53 18.17 -10.15
CA LYS A 83 6.89 16.77 -9.95
C LYS A 83 7.57 16.22 -11.22
N PRO A 84 8.74 15.55 -11.13
CA PRO A 84 9.28 14.80 -12.27
C PRO A 84 8.33 13.67 -12.69
N VAL A 85 8.56 13.09 -13.87
CA VAL A 85 7.78 11.95 -14.37
C VAL A 85 8.73 10.90 -14.92
N TYR A 86 8.65 9.67 -14.39
CA TYR A 86 9.40 8.54 -14.90
C TYR A 86 8.48 7.58 -15.65
N ASN A 87 8.74 7.40 -16.94
CA ASN A 87 7.94 6.55 -17.80
C ASN A 87 8.42 5.10 -17.70
N HIS A 88 7.62 4.24 -17.05
CA HIS A 88 7.99 2.83 -16.90
C HIS A 88 7.97 2.02 -18.21
N SER A 89 7.26 2.49 -19.25
CA SER A 89 7.20 1.81 -20.56
C SER A 89 8.50 2.03 -21.33
N THR A 90 8.91 3.29 -21.51
CA THR A 90 10.15 3.63 -22.20
C THR A 90 11.39 3.46 -21.32
N GLY A 91 11.23 3.57 -20.01
CA GLY A 91 12.33 3.58 -19.04
C GLY A 91 13.09 4.92 -19.00
N THR A 92 12.46 6.01 -19.45
CA THR A 92 13.04 7.37 -19.56
C THR A 92 12.21 8.40 -18.79
N PHE A 93 12.63 9.66 -18.81
CA PHE A 93 11.92 10.77 -18.16
C PHE A 93 11.03 11.52 -19.16
N ASP A 94 9.83 11.86 -18.71
CA ASP A 94 8.88 12.74 -19.42
C ASP A 94 8.91 14.15 -18.80
N PRO A 95 8.32 15.18 -19.46
CA PRO A 95 8.24 16.53 -18.89
C PRO A 95 7.57 16.53 -17.51
N PRO A 96 8.01 17.42 -16.60
CA PRO A 96 7.46 17.44 -15.25
C PRO A 96 6.02 17.96 -15.21
N GLU A 97 5.28 17.52 -14.20
CA GLU A 97 3.86 17.84 -13.98
C GLU A 97 3.70 18.83 -12.82
N TYR A 98 2.88 19.85 -13.01
CA TYR A 98 2.50 20.74 -11.92
C TYR A 98 1.42 20.07 -11.06
N VAL A 99 1.72 19.80 -9.79
CA VAL A 99 0.85 19.06 -8.89
C VAL A 99 0.44 19.93 -7.71
N LYS A 100 -0.88 20.07 -7.51
CA LYS A 100 -1.48 20.69 -6.32
C LYS A 100 -1.83 19.58 -5.31
N PRO A 101 -1.56 19.74 -4.01
CA PRO A 101 -2.01 18.77 -3.02
C PRO A 101 -3.53 18.85 -2.85
N GLY A 102 -4.20 17.70 -2.91
CA GLY A 102 -5.57 17.50 -2.47
C GLY A 102 -5.68 17.50 -0.94
N LYS A 103 -6.86 17.18 -0.43
CA LYS A 103 -7.08 17.00 1.03
C LYS A 103 -6.24 15.84 1.56
N PHE A 104 -6.08 14.81 0.74
CA PHE A 104 -5.27 13.65 1.02
C PHE A 104 -4.16 13.50 -0.02
N VAL A 105 -2.97 13.12 0.43
CA VAL A 105 -1.85 12.80 -0.44
C VAL A 105 -1.42 11.36 -0.15
N ILE A 106 -1.40 10.51 -1.17
CA ILE A 106 -0.88 9.15 -1.06
C ILE A 106 0.46 9.09 -1.78
N VAL A 107 1.50 8.70 -1.06
CA VAL A 107 2.86 8.62 -1.58
C VAL A 107 3.27 7.15 -1.60
N GLU A 108 3.47 6.59 -2.79
CA GLU A 108 3.89 5.21 -2.95
C GLU A 108 5.29 5.07 -3.56
N GLY A 109 6.00 4.00 -3.21
CA GLY A 109 7.20 3.59 -3.92
C GLY A 109 8.18 2.77 -3.07
N LEU A 110 9.45 2.86 -3.44
CA LEU A 110 10.51 1.98 -2.93
C LEU A 110 11.18 2.52 -1.66
N LEU A 111 11.42 3.83 -1.60
CA LEU A 111 12.33 4.47 -0.65
C LEU A 111 11.64 5.55 0.21
N GLY A 112 10.32 5.44 0.40
CA GLY A 112 9.52 6.45 1.09
C GLY A 112 9.92 6.69 2.56
N TYR A 113 10.59 5.74 3.23
CA TYR A 113 11.02 5.88 4.62
C TYR A 113 12.53 5.97 4.80
N SER A 114 13.30 6.25 3.74
CA SER A 114 14.76 6.24 3.79
C SER A 114 15.34 7.29 4.75
N THR A 115 14.85 8.53 4.74
CA THR A 115 15.33 9.58 5.64
C THR A 115 14.34 9.84 6.78
N ARG A 116 14.85 10.35 7.91
CA ARG A 116 13.99 10.79 9.01
C ARG A 116 13.05 11.92 8.58
N GLY A 117 13.57 12.88 7.81
CA GLY A 117 12.76 14.01 7.32
C GLY A 117 11.57 13.55 6.49
N MET A 118 11.72 12.53 5.63
CA MET A 118 10.59 11.93 4.91
C MET A 118 9.60 11.27 5.87
N ARG A 119 10.09 10.44 6.82
CA ARG A 119 9.23 9.73 7.79
C ARG A 119 8.36 10.67 8.62
N ASP A 120 8.92 11.81 9.02
CA ASP A 120 8.23 12.79 9.85
C ASP A 120 7.13 13.56 9.07
N THR A 121 7.08 13.44 7.74
CA THR A 121 6.02 14.04 6.90
C THR A 121 4.76 13.20 6.75
N TYR A 122 4.79 11.90 7.08
CA TYR A 122 3.62 11.03 6.96
C TYR A 122 2.77 11.07 8.22
N ASP A 123 1.45 11.10 8.03
CA ASP A 123 0.47 10.93 9.10
C ASP A 123 0.15 9.45 9.33
N VAL A 124 0.23 8.64 8.28
CA VAL A 124 0.07 7.17 8.32
C VAL A 124 1.15 6.54 7.46
N LYS A 125 1.82 5.50 7.98
CA LYS A 125 2.90 4.78 7.29
C LYS A 125 2.52 3.31 7.13
N VAL A 126 2.35 2.87 5.88
CA VAL A 126 2.07 1.48 5.52
C VAL A 126 3.29 0.86 4.86
N TYR A 127 3.58 -0.40 5.19
CA TYR A 127 4.59 -1.20 4.50
C TYR A 127 3.98 -2.49 3.94
N LEU A 128 4.12 -2.73 2.64
CA LEU A 128 3.69 -3.98 1.99
C LEU A 128 4.82 -5.02 2.03
N ALA A 129 4.54 -6.16 2.66
CA ALA A 129 5.44 -7.28 2.86
C ALA A 129 4.81 -8.61 2.45
N PRO A 130 4.38 -8.81 1.18
CA PRO A 130 4.01 -10.15 0.72
C PRO A 130 5.22 -11.10 0.80
N PRO A 131 5.00 -12.42 0.91
CA PRO A 131 6.07 -13.41 0.75
C PRO A 131 6.84 -13.22 -0.56
N GLU A 132 8.15 -13.44 -0.54
CA GLU A 132 9.02 -13.19 -1.71
C GLU A 132 8.63 -14.04 -2.92
N ASP A 133 8.26 -15.31 -2.72
CA ASP A 133 7.81 -16.20 -3.80
C ASP A 133 6.56 -15.65 -4.51
N LEU A 134 5.58 -15.15 -3.75
CA LEU A 134 4.37 -14.53 -4.30
C LEU A 134 4.72 -13.24 -5.05
N ARG A 135 5.61 -12.42 -4.47
CA ARG A 135 6.07 -11.17 -5.08
C ARG A 135 6.82 -11.42 -6.39
N PHE A 136 7.65 -12.46 -6.44
CA PHE A 136 8.37 -12.88 -7.64
C PHE A 136 7.39 -13.34 -8.72
N ALA A 137 6.41 -14.19 -8.37
CA ALA A 137 5.36 -14.62 -9.28
C ALA A 137 4.61 -13.42 -9.89
N TRP A 138 4.19 -12.46 -9.05
CA TRP A 138 3.55 -11.23 -9.52
C TRP A 138 4.44 -10.38 -10.42
N LYS A 139 5.75 -10.29 -10.12
CA LYS A 139 6.70 -9.53 -10.92
C LYS A 139 6.92 -10.17 -12.28
N ILE A 140 7.15 -11.48 -12.33
CA ILE A 140 7.29 -12.25 -13.58
C ILE A 140 6.05 -12.05 -14.43
N LYS A 141 4.87 -12.30 -13.87
CA LYS A 141 3.59 -12.14 -14.55
C LYS A 141 3.38 -10.74 -15.11
N ARG A 142 3.68 -9.69 -14.34
CA ARG A 142 3.53 -8.29 -14.77
C ARG A 142 4.53 -7.91 -15.85
N ASP A 143 5.82 -8.18 -15.62
CA ASP A 143 6.89 -7.69 -16.48
C ASP A 143 6.94 -8.47 -17.81
N THR A 144 6.57 -9.75 -17.82
CA THR A 144 6.42 -10.53 -19.07
C THR A 144 5.22 -10.08 -19.91
N ARG A 145 4.05 -9.86 -19.30
CA ARG A 145 2.82 -9.51 -20.02
C ARG A 145 2.76 -8.04 -20.44
N LYS A 146 3.17 -7.12 -19.56
CA LYS A 146 2.96 -5.67 -19.77
C LYS A 146 4.20 -4.94 -20.28
N ARG A 147 5.39 -5.54 -20.15
CA ARG A 147 6.65 -4.86 -20.46
C ARG A 147 7.54 -5.63 -21.45
N GLY A 148 7.11 -6.80 -21.90
CA GLY A 148 7.78 -7.57 -22.96
C GLY A 148 9.07 -8.28 -22.55
N TYR A 149 9.33 -8.41 -21.24
CA TYR A 149 10.50 -9.15 -20.75
C TYR A 149 10.28 -10.66 -20.81
N THR A 150 11.36 -11.43 -20.91
CA THR A 150 11.34 -12.87 -20.68
C THR A 150 11.38 -13.18 -19.19
N GLU A 151 10.88 -14.35 -18.78
CA GLU A 151 10.94 -14.78 -17.38
C GLU A 151 12.39 -14.85 -16.87
N ALA A 152 13.33 -15.36 -17.68
CA ALA A 152 14.74 -15.43 -17.34
C ALA A 152 15.37 -14.05 -17.08
N GLU A 153 15.01 -13.03 -17.86
CA GLU A 153 15.46 -11.65 -17.61
C GLU A 153 14.91 -11.09 -16.30
N VAL A 154 13.65 -11.38 -15.98
CA VAL A 154 13.03 -10.93 -14.72
C VAL A 154 13.70 -11.59 -13.52
N LEU A 155 13.95 -12.90 -13.58
CA LEU A 155 14.63 -13.65 -12.52
C LEU A 155 16.06 -13.16 -12.30
N LYS A 156 16.82 -12.95 -13.38
CA LYS A 156 18.18 -12.40 -13.29
C LYS A 156 18.20 -11.01 -12.66
N GLU A 157 17.23 -10.16 -13.00
CA GLU A 157 17.12 -8.82 -12.42
C GLU A 157 16.67 -8.85 -10.95
N LEU A 158 15.85 -9.83 -10.55
CA LEU A 158 15.49 -10.05 -9.15
C LEU A 158 16.72 -10.44 -8.33
N GLU A 159 17.48 -11.44 -8.78
CA GLU A 159 18.71 -11.89 -8.12
C GLU A 159 19.72 -10.75 -7.99
N ARG A 160 19.94 -9.98 -9.07
CA ARG A 160 20.85 -8.83 -9.08
C ARG A 160 20.47 -7.77 -8.04
N ARG A 161 19.17 -7.59 -7.77
CA ARG A 161 18.64 -6.56 -6.88
C ARG A 161 18.48 -7.00 -5.43
N GLU A 162 18.57 -8.30 -5.15
CA GLU A 162 18.34 -8.83 -3.82
C GLU A 162 19.23 -8.19 -2.74
N PRO A 163 20.55 -7.99 -2.94
CA PRO A 163 21.39 -7.31 -1.95
C PRO A 163 20.91 -5.88 -1.63
N ASP A 164 20.45 -5.13 -2.65
CA ASP A 164 19.92 -3.79 -2.45
C ASP A 164 18.54 -3.81 -1.79
N SER A 165 17.70 -4.83 -2.07
CA SER A 165 16.41 -4.99 -1.40
C SER A 165 16.59 -5.26 0.09
N GLU A 166 17.51 -6.16 0.44
CA GLU A 166 17.89 -6.46 1.81
C GLU A 166 18.49 -5.25 2.53
N ALA A 167 19.38 -4.50 1.86
CA ALA A 167 20.06 -3.36 2.46
C ALA A 167 19.19 -2.10 2.60
N PHE A 168 18.31 -1.82 1.64
CA PHE A 168 17.65 -0.52 1.53
C PHE A 168 16.12 -0.57 1.58
N ILE A 169 15.48 -1.67 1.18
CA ILE A 169 14.01 -1.77 1.12
C ILE A 169 13.47 -2.40 2.41
N ARG A 170 13.89 -3.63 2.73
CA ARG A 170 13.37 -4.38 3.89
C ARG A 170 13.54 -3.66 5.24
N PRO A 171 14.64 -2.93 5.53
CA PRO A 171 14.81 -2.22 6.79
C PRO A 171 13.79 -1.11 7.02
N GLN A 172 13.15 -0.59 5.96
CA GLN A 172 12.13 0.45 6.08
C GLN A 172 10.86 -0.05 6.78
N ARG A 173 10.62 -1.37 6.82
CA ARG A 173 9.49 -1.99 7.54
C ARG A 173 9.40 -1.56 9.00
N GLN A 174 10.53 -1.30 9.66
CA GLN A 174 10.55 -0.91 11.08
C GLN A 174 9.85 0.42 11.37
N TRP A 175 9.65 1.26 10.34
CA TRP A 175 9.06 2.59 10.48
C TRP A 175 7.56 2.62 10.20
N ALA A 176 6.98 1.52 9.71
CA ALA A 176 5.55 1.45 9.42
C ALA A 176 4.70 1.50 10.69
N ASP A 177 3.50 2.08 10.58
CA ASP A 177 2.43 1.95 11.56
C ASP A 177 1.60 0.68 11.30
N VAL A 178 1.43 0.32 10.03
CA VAL A 178 0.75 -0.91 9.59
C VAL A 178 1.64 -1.69 8.62
N VAL A 179 1.83 -2.99 8.88
CA VAL A 179 2.47 -3.91 7.92
C VAL A 179 1.40 -4.80 7.32
N VAL A 180 1.34 -4.83 5.98
CA VAL A 180 0.35 -5.59 5.22
C VAL A 180 1.04 -6.71 4.47
N SER A 181 0.63 -7.95 4.73
CA SER A 181 1.18 -9.14 4.08
C SER A 181 0.05 -9.97 3.48
N PHE A 182 -0.13 -9.89 2.16
CA PHE A 182 -1.00 -10.82 1.45
C PHE A 182 -0.28 -12.15 1.23
N TYR A 183 -0.97 -13.27 1.43
CA TYR A 183 -0.39 -14.61 1.32
C TYR A 183 -1.42 -15.63 0.84
N PRO A 184 -0.98 -16.69 0.13
CA PRO A 184 -1.90 -17.73 -0.32
C PRO A 184 -2.46 -18.54 0.87
N PRO A 185 -3.73 -18.97 0.80
CA PRO A 185 -4.33 -19.83 1.81
C PRO A 185 -3.68 -21.22 1.81
N GLN A 186 -3.68 -21.88 2.97
CA GLN A 186 -3.13 -23.24 3.10
C GLN A 186 -3.93 -24.20 2.21
N ASN A 187 -3.23 -25.02 1.40
CA ASN A 187 -3.78 -25.97 0.42
C ASN A 187 -4.29 -25.41 -0.92
N SER A 188 -3.97 -24.17 -1.30
CA SER A 188 -4.18 -23.70 -2.67
C SER A 188 -3.23 -24.42 -3.64
N GLN A 189 -3.60 -25.61 -4.11
CA GLN A 189 -2.89 -26.33 -5.19
C GLN A 189 -2.98 -25.60 -6.53
N ASN A 190 -4.00 -24.74 -6.68
CA ASN A 190 -4.14 -23.84 -7.81
C ASN A 190 -3.56 -22.47 -7.45
N GLN A 191 -2.65 -21.98 -8.29
CA GLN A 191 -2.09 -20.62 -8.28
C GLN A 191 -3.14 -19.55 -8.61
N ASP A 192 -4.30 -19.58 -7.95
CA ASP A 192 -5.22 -18.45 -8.00
C ASP A 192 -4.62 -17.35 -7.12
N ASP A 193 -3.78 -16.50 -7.74
CA ASP A 193 -3.16 -15.29 -7.17
C ASP A 193 -4.17 -14.28 -6.57
N LEU A 194 -5.45 -14.63 -6.52
CA LEU A 194 -6.61 -13.76 -6.42
C LEU A 194 -7.42 -13.99 -5.14
N LEU A 195 -7.33 -15.18 -4.53
CA LEU A 195 -7.97 -15.51 -3.24
C LEU A 195 -6.93 -15.53 -2.12
N LEU A 196 -6.26 -14.39 -1.94
CA LEU A 196 -5.22 -14.27 -0.93
C LEU A 196 -5.80 -13.90 0.42
N ASN A 197 -5.28 -14.54 1.47
CA ASN A 197 -5.42 -14.06 2.83
C ASN A 197 -4.61 -12.77 3.00
N VAL A 198 -4.93 -11.99 4.03
CA VAL A 198 -4.08 -10.88 4.46
C VAL A 198 -3.81 -10.97 5.95
N ARG A 199 -2.56 -10.71 6.33
CA ARG A 199 -2.13 -10.49 7.71
C ARG A 199 -1.75 -9.04 7.86
N LEU A 200 -2.42 -8.35 8.78
CA LEU A 200 -2.23 -6.94 9.09
C LEU A 200 -1.62 -6.83 10.47
N VAL A 201 -0.36 -6.39 10.55
CA VAL A 201 0.27 -6.04 11.82
C VAL A 201 -0.05 -4.60 12.14
N LEU A 202 -0.74 -4.39 13.26
CA LEU A 202 -1.23 -3.11 13.74
C LEU A 202 -0.35 -2.68 14.93
N ARG A 203 0.56 -1.72 14.69
CA ARG A 203 1.49 -1.25 15.72
C ARG A 203 0.87 -0.11 16.51
N PRO A 204 1.10 -0.03 17.83
CA PRO A 204 0.53 1.01 18.70
C PRO A 204 1.15 2.41 18.49
N THR A 205 1.73 2.68 17.32
CA THR A 205 2.25 4.00 16.91
C THR A 205 1.14 4.93 16.43
N ILE A 206 -0.03 4.39 16.06
CA ILE A 206 -1.25 5.15 15.75
C ILE A 206 -2.46 4.52 16.45
N ALA A 207 -3.55 5.28 16.57
CA ALA A 207 -4.79 4.75 17.12
C ALA A 207 -5.50 3.84 16.11
N HIS A 208 -5.74 2.58 16.51
CA HIS A 208 -6.53 1.60 15.78
C HIS A 208 -8.01 1.65 16.19
N PRO A 209 -8.93 1.21 15.32
CA PRO A 209 -10.32 1.04 15.73
C PRO A 209 -10.42 -0.03 16.83
N ASP A 210 -11.47 0.02 17.65
CA ASP A 210 -11.72 -0.99 18.69
C ASP A 210 -12.21 -2.31 18.06
N LEU A 211 -11.25 -3.03 17.47
CA LEU A 211 -11.51 -4.30 16.81
C LEU A 211 -11.97 -5.37 17.81
N ILE A 212 -11.46 -5.34 19.05
CA ILE A 212 -11.87 -6.29 20.09
C ILE A 212 -13.36 -6.12 20.39
N GLY A 213 -13.81 -4.89 20.66
CA GLY A 213 -15.22 -4.60 20.89
C GLY A 213 -16.09 -4.96 19.69
N ILE A 214 -15.62 -4.72 18.47
CA ILE A 214 -16.27 -5.11 17.21
C ILE A 214 -16.48 -6.63 17.14
N PHE A 215 -15.44 -7.44 17.38
CA PHE A 215 -15.49 -8.89 17.21
C PHE A 215 -16.13 -9.64 18.38
N GLN A 216 -16.27 -9.03 19.56
CA GLN A 216 -16.98 -9.63 20.69
C GLN A 216 -18.50 -9.52 20.59
N LYS A 217 -19.02 -8.75 19.63
CA LYS A 217 -20.47 -8.58 19.43
C LYS A 217 -21.12 -9.90 18.99
N PRO A 218 -22.34 -10.22 19.48
CA PRO A 218 -23.08 -11.42 19.06
C PRO A 218 -23.24 -11.53 17.54
N GLU A 219 -23.41 -10.39 16.87
CA GLU A 219 -23.54 -10.26 15.41
C GLU A 219 -22.22 -10.47 14.65
N ALA A 220 -21.09 -10.62 15.34
CA ALA A 220 -19.78 -10.87 14.74
C ALA A 220 -19.30 -12.32 14.92
N LYS A 221 -20.01 -13.17 15.66
CA LYS A 221 -19.57 -14.55 15.98
C LYS A 221 -19.36 -15.43 14.74
N HIS A 222 -20.17 -15.26 13.69
CA HIS A 222 -20.00 -16.00 12.44
C HIS A 222 -18.85 -15.44 11.57
N LEU A 223 -18.23 -14.33 11.96
CA LEU A 223 -17.04 -13.77 11.31
C LEU A 223 -15.75 -14.40 11.83
N GLU A 224 -15.76 -15.13 12.95
CA GLU A 224 -14.57 -15.78 13.53
C GLU A 224 -13.87 -16.75 12.57
N SER A 225 -14.61 -17.34 11.63
CA SER A 225 -14.04 -18.22 10.61
C SER A 225 -13.35 -17.46 9.47
N ALA A 226 -13.70 -16.19 9.26
CA ALA A 226 -13.20 -15.33 8.18
C ALA A 226 -12.18 -14.30 8.65
N VAL A 227 -12.23 -13.90 9.92
CA VAL A 227 -11.42 -12.82 10.49
C VAL A 227 -10.94 -13.23 11.88
N ARG A 228 -9.65 -13.08 12.14
CA ARG A 228 -9.03 -13.41 13.43
C ARG A 228 -8.22 -12.23 13.92
N LEU A 229 -8.43 -11.88 15.19
CA LEU A 229 -7.65 -10.85 15.87
C LEU A 229 -6.84 -11.53 16.98
N GLU A 230 -5.53 -11.39 16.92
CA GLU A 230 -4.59 -12.04 17.85
C GLU A 230 -3.57 -11.04 18.39
N LEU A 231 -3.09 -11.29 19.61
CA LEU A 231 -1.95 -10.58 20.17
C LEU A 231 -0.67 -11.32 19.80
N ASP A 232 0.26 -10.61 19.18
CA ASP A 232 1.55 -11.16 18.74
C ASP A 232 2.70 -10.20 19.08
N ARG A 233 3.91 -10.55 18.64
CA ARG A 233 5.09 -9.69 18.72
C ARG A 233 5.63 -9.39 17.34
N ASP A 234 5.82 -8.12 17.04
CA ASP A 234 6.55 -7.66 15.88
C ASP A 234 7.81 -6.90 16.32
N MET A 235 8.97 -7.34 15.85
CA MET A 235 10.26 -6.79 16.26
C MET A 235 10.41 -6.72 17.81
N ASN A 236 9.98 -7.80 18.49
CA ASN A 236 9.92 -7.94 19.95
C ASN A 236 8.94 -7.01 20.70
N LYS A 237 8.14 -6.21 20.00
CA LYS A 237 7.14 -5.33 20.60
C LYS A 237 5.74 -5.95 20.46
N PRO A 238 4.87 -5.82 21.48
CA PRO A 238 3.49 -6.30 21.39
C PRO A 238 2.74 -5.53 20.30
N VAL A 239 1.96 -6.26 19.51
CA VAL A 239 1.14 -5.73 18.42
C VAL A 239 -0.16 -6.52 18.33
N ASP A 240 -1.20 -5.88 17.80
CA ASP A 240 -2.39 -6.57 17.34
C ASP A 240 -2.15 -7.08 15.92
N VAL A 241 -2.62 -8.28 15.64
CA VAL A 241 -2.56 -8.90 14.31
C VAL A 241 -3.98 -9.24 13.87
N LEU A 242 -4.39 -8.64 12.76
CA LEU A 242 -5.67 -8.94 12.12
C LEU A 242 -5.41 -9.81 10.88
N GLU A 243 -5.90 -11.03 10.90
CA GLU A 243 -5.90 -11.94 9.76
C GLU A 243 -7.29 -11.99 9.12
N ILE A 244 -7.34 -11.94 7.79
CA ILE A 244 -8.59 -12.02 7.02
C ILE A 244 -8.40 -13.09 5.94
N ASP A 245 -9.31 -14.07 5.92
CA ASP A 245 -9.29 -15.19 5.00
C ASP A 245 -9.80 -14.78 3.61
N GLY A 246 -9.11 -15.23 2.56
CA GLY A 246 -9.46 -15.01 1.16
C GLY A 246 -10.75 -15.72 0.74
N HIS A 247 -11.18 -16.75 1.45
CA HIS A 247 -12.43 -17.49 1.20
C HIS A 247 -13.63 -16.97 1.99
N ALA A 248 -13.50 -15.81 2.65
CA ALA A 248 -14.62 -15.16 3.32
C ALA A 248 -15.81 -15.00 2.35
N THR A 249 -16.99 -15.40 2.79
CA THR A 249 -18.21 -15.31 1.96
C THR A 249 -18.64 -13.84 1.80
N SER A 250 -19.37 -13.54 0.72
CA SER A 250 -19.91 -12.18 0.50
C SER A 250 -20.74 -11.67 1.67
N THR A 251 -21.51 -12.54 2.32
CA THR A 251 -22.30 -12.23 3.52
C THR A 251 -21.42 -11.80 4.68
N GLN A 252 -20.41 -12.61 5.02
CA GLN A 252 -19.45 -12.30 6.10
C GLN A 252 -18.73 -10.98 5.84
N VAL A 253 -18.45 -10.66 4.59
CA VAL A 253 -17.70 -9.46 4.26
C VAL A 253 -18.58 -8.21 4.29
N MET A 254 -19.82 -8.28 3.79
CA MET A 254 -20.77 -7.19 3.95
C MET A 254 -21.05 -6.91 5.43
N GLU A 255 -21.09 -7.94 6.27
CA GLU A 255 -21.24 -7.77 7.72
C GLU A 255 -19.99 -7.19 8.36
N LEU A 256 -18.79 -7.65 7.99
CA LEU A 256 -17.56 -7.06 8.51
C LEU A 256 -17.42 -5.59 8.13
N GLU A 257 -17.71 -5.26 6.87
CA GLU A 257 -17.79 -3.87 6.42
C GLU A 257 -18.80 -3.11 7.27
N ARG A 258 -20.05 -3.58 7.38
CA ARG A 258 -21.09 -2.90 8.18
C ARG A 258 -20.68 -2.67 9.63
N VAL A 259 -20.08 -3.66 10.28
CA VAL A 259 -19.65 -3.53 11.68
C VAL A 259 -18.53 -2.50 11.77
N MET A 260 -17.50 -2.60 10.93
CA MET A 260 -16.44 -1.59 10.88
C MET A 260 -17.02 -0.19 10.61
N CYS A 261 -17.97 -0.06 9.70
CA CYS A 261 -18.51 1.22 9.25
C CYS A 261 -19.50 1.86 10.22
N ASN A 262 -20.27 1.06 10.96
CA ASN A 262 -21.16 1.55 12.01
C ASN A 262 -20.38 1.96 13.26
N ASP A 263 -19.34 1.20 13.60
CA ASP A 263 -18.51 1.47 14.80
C ASP A 263 -17.40 2.49 14.55
N ILE A 264 -17.18 2.86 13.28
CA ILE A 264 -16.21 3.89 12.88
C ILE A 264 -16.97 5.11 12.33
N PRO A 265 -17.26 6.12 13.19
CA PRO A 265 -18.05 7.31 12.80
C PRO A 265 -17.50 8.05 11.57
N LEU A 266 -16.20 7.94 11.31
CA LEU A 266 -15.51 8.61 10.21
C LEU A 266 -15.71 7.90 8.87
N LEU A 267 -15.94 6.59 8.89
CA LEU A 267 -16.05 5.77 7.68
C LEU A 267 -17.47 5.69 7.15
N GLY A 268 -18.50 5.98 7.95
CA GLY A 268 -19.90 5.78 7.57
C GLY A 268 -20.35 6.44 6.25
N ARG A 269 -19.68 7.50 5.78
CA ARG A 269 -19.95 8.15 4.47
C ARG A 269 -19.29 7.46 3.27
N PHE A 270 -18.28 6.64 3.53
CA PHE A 270 -17.44 5.98 2.54
C PHE A 270 -17.69 4.47 2.45
N CYS A 271 -18.59 3.98 3.31
CA CYS A 271 -18.95 2.58 3.46
C CYS A 271 -20.24 2.24 2.75
N SER A 272 -20.11 1.53 1.65
CA SER A 272 -21.17 0.78 1.01
C SER A 272 -20.55 -0.04 -0.11
N LEU A 273 -20.44 -1.36 0.01
CA LEU A 273 -20.12 -2.21 -1.16
C LEU A 273 -21.19 -2.12 -2.28
N GLU A 274 -22.44 -1.74 -1.94
CA GLU A 274 -23.50 -1.45 -2.93
C GLU A 274 -23.28 -0.10 -3.64
N GLY A 275 -22.60 0.86 -3.01
CA GLY A 275 -22.34 2.21 -3.52
C GLY A 275 -20.90 2.50 -3.98
N ASN A 276 -19.92 1.71 -3.54
CA ASN A 276 -18.50 1.86 -3.85
C ASN A 276 -17.95 0.56 -4.46
N SER A 277 -18.40 0.29 -5.69
CA SER A 277 -18.06 -0.91 -6.44
C SER A 277 -16.56 -1.06 -6.78
N GLY A 278 -15.70 -0.10 -6.41
CA GLY A 278 -14.25 -0.11 -6.66
C GLY A 278 -13.41 -0.80 -5.57
N LEU A 279 -13.93 -0.88 -4.34
CA LEU A 279 -13.24 -1.47 -3.19
C LEU A 279 -12.86 -2.93 -3.44
N GLY A 280 -11.65 -3.32 -3.07
CA GLY A 280 -11.18 -4.71 -3.19
C GLY A 280 -11.02 -5.21 -4.63
N LYS A 281 -11.19 -4.36 -5.65
CA LYS A 281 -11.08 -4.82 -7.04
C LYS A 281 -9.63 -5.10 -7.43
N VAL A 282 -9.40 -6.32 -7.89
CA VAL A 282 -8.14 -6.78 -8.48
C VAL A 282 -8.38 -7.13 -9.93
N VAL A 283 -7.52 -6.65 -10.82
CA VAL A 283 -7.53 -7.09 -12.22
C VAL A 283 -6.69 -8.34 -12.32
N GLY A 284 -7.35 -9.45 -12.62
CA GLY A 284 -6.75 -10.75 -12.78
C GLY A 284 -5.98 -10.91 -14.09
N THR A 285 -5.62 -12.14 -14.35
CA THR A 285 -4.62 -12.51 -15.34
C THR A 285 -5.12 -12.34 -16.76
N THR A 286 -6.39 -12.65 -16.99
CA THR A 286 -7.07 -12.65 -18.28
C THR A 286 -7.84 -11.35 -18.54
N GLY A 287 -7.66 -10.35 -17.68
CA GLY A 287 -8.35 -9.04 -17.75
C GLY A 287 -9.67 -9.00 -16.98
N GLU A 288 -10.06 -10.11 -16.35
CA GLU A 288 -11.18 -10.20 -15.42
C GLU A 288 -10.95 -9.26 -14.22
N THR A 289 -12.02 -8.64 -13.73
CA THR A 289 -11.97 -7.87 -12.48
C THR A 289 -12.68 -8.67 -11.41
N LEU A 290 -11.96 -8.94 -10.32
CA LEU A 290 -12.43 -9.78 -9.22
C LEU A 290 -12.49 -8.98 -7.92
N GLN A 291 -13.38 -9.42 -7.04
CA GLN A 291 -13.55 -8.85 -5.72
C GLN A 291 -12.67 -9.61 -4.71
N SER A 292 -11.67 -8.93 -4.13
CA SER A 292 -10.87 -9.42 -3.01
C SER A 292 -11.30 -8.72 -1.73
N TYR A 293 -11.90 -9.50 -0.83
CA TYR A 293 -12.39 -8.99 0.44
C TYR A 293 -11.28 -8.63 1.43
N PRO A 294 -10.22 -9.44 1.61
CA PRO A 294 -9.05 -9.02 2.38
C PRO A 294 -8.45 -7.71 1.91
N LEU A 295 -8.39 -7.48 0.59
CA LEU A 295 -7.95 -6.20 0.03
C LEU A 295 -8.90 -5.05 0.34
N ALA A 296 -10.22 -5.25 0.17
CA ALA A 296 -11.23 -4.21 0.47
C ALA A 296 -11.13 -3.74 1.93
N LEU A 297 -11.04 -4.69 2.86
CA LEU A 297 -10.96 -4.42 4.29
C LEU A 297 -9.64 -3.75 4.68
N THR A 298 -8.54 -4.15 4.03
CA THR A 298 -7.25 -3.46 4.18
C THR A 298 -7.34 -2.00 3.71
N GLN A 299 -7.99 -1.74 2.56
CA GLN A 299 -8.19 -0.40 2.03
C GLN A 299 -9.07 0.46 2.97
N LEU A 300 -10.16 -0.11 3.50
CA LEU A 300 -11.04 0.56 4.47
C LEU A 300 -10.31 0.88 5.78
N LEU A 301 -9.53 -0.05 6.33
CA LEU A 301 -8.78 0.16 7.56
C LEU A 301 -7.74 1.28 7.41
N ILE A 302 -7.00 1.30 6.30
CA ILE A 302 -6.02 2.38 6.04
C ILE A 302 -6.74 3.72 5.84
N THR A 303 -7.89 3.71 5.15
CA THR A 303 -8.73 4.92 4.98
C THR A 303 -9.18 5.45 6.33
N TYR A 304 -9.61 4.59 7.26
CA TYR A 304 -9.94 5.00 8.63
C TYR A 304 -8.78 5.75 9.29
N HIS A 305 -7.56 5.22 9.19
CA HIS A 305 -6.40 5.86 9.78
C HIS A 305 -6.14 7.27 9.19
N MET A 306 -6.32 7.43 7.88
CA MET A 306 -6.22 8.74 7.23
C MET A 306 -7.28 9.72 7.72
N LEU A 307 -8.55 9.28 7.80
CA LEU A 307 -9.65 10.13 8.28
C LEU A 307 -9.48 10.50 9.76
N LYS A 308 -9.01 9.56 10.58
CA LYS A 308 -8.71 9.80 12.00
C LYS A 308 -7.61 10.83 12.16
N ALA A 309 -6.53 10.74 11.39
CA ALA A 309 -5.45 11.73 11.39
C ALA A 309 -5.94 13.13 10.96
N ALA A 310 -6.87 13.20 10.00
CA ALA A 310 -7.50 14.45 9.58
C ALA A 310 -8.25 15.15 10.71
N HIS A 311 -8.95 14.38 11.56
CA HIS A 311 -9.75 14.92 12.67
C HIS A 311 -8.96 15.26 13.92
N VAL A 312 -7.81 14.61 14.16
CA VAL A 312 -6.87 15.00 15.24
C VAL A 312 -6.18 16.33 14.92
N SER A 313 -6.15 16.73 13.65
CA SER A 313 -5.54 17.99 13.19
C SER A 313 -6.52 19.18 13.17
N ILE A 314 -7.70 19.06 13.79
CA ILE A 314 -8.75 20.11 13.91
C ILE A 314 -8.69 20.75 15.29
#